data_AF-A0A645GTG4-F1
#
_entry.id   AF-A0A645GTG4-F1
#
_cell.length_a   1.000
_cell.length_b   1.000
_cell.length_c   1.000
_cell.angle_alpha   90.00
_cell.angle_beta   90.00
_cell.angle_gamma   90.00
#
_symmetry.space_group_name_H-M   'P 1'
#
loop_
_entity.id
_entity.type
_entity.pdbx_description
1 polymer ?
#
loop_
_entity_poly.entity_id
_entity_poly.type
_entity_poly.pdbx_seq_one_letter_code
_entity_poly.pdbx_strand_id
1 'polypeptide(L)' 'MVDKVVNIGIPFFGEDGIKMLERPLLSGEDFSFFSSCVPSVFMLMGTGLEYGLHHPRYDIPESMLPFSAAWESYMALTL' A
#
# COMPACT_ATOMS: atom_id res chain seq x y z
N MET A 1 -1.30 -0.78 -14.77
CA MET A 1 -0.75 -1.59 -13.65
C MET A 1 -1.67 -1.50 -12.43
N VAL A 2 -2.09 -0.30 -12.03
CA VAL A 2 -3.05 -0.09 -10.93
C VAL A 2 -4.28 -1.00 -11.03
N ASP A 3 -5.01 -1.02 -12.15
CA ASP A 3 -6.21 -1.86 -12.30
C ASP A 3 -5.93 -3.36 -12.08
N LYS A 4 -4.75 -3.84 -12.49
CA LYS A 4 -4.35 -5.24 -12.25
C LYS A 4 -4.18 -5.49 -10.75
N VAL A 5 -3.47 -4.60 -10.07
CA VAL A 5 -3.24 -4.67 -8.61
C VAL A 5 -4.56 -4.61 -7.85
N VAL A 6 -5.48 -3.72 -8.24
CA VAL A 6 -6.83 -3.63 -7.65
C VAL A 6 -7.59 -4.94 -7.83
N ASN A 7 -7.60 -5.50 -9.06
CA ASN A 7 -8.32 -6.72 -9.36
C ASN A 7 -7.81 -7.93 -8.56
N ILE A 8 -6.49 -8.11 -8.43
CA ILE A 8 -5.93 -9.20 -7.61
C ILE A 8 -6.07 -8.92 -6.11
N GLY A 9 -6.18 -7.65 -5.71
CA GLY A 9 -6.30 -7.28 -4.32
C GLY A 9 -7.70 -7.49 -3.76
N ILE A 10 -8.76 -7.36 -4.56
CA ILE A 10 -10.16 -7.61 -4.11
C ILE A 10 -10.33 -8.98 -3.43
N PRO A 11 -9.86 -10.13 -3.98
CA PRO A 11 -9.99 -11.41 -3.29
C PRO A 11 -9.11 -11.54 -2.03
N PHE A 12 -8.06 -10.73 -1.89
CA PHE A 12 -7.16 -10.74 -0.72
C PHE A 12 -7.69 -9.87 0.43
N PHE A 13 -8.11 -8.64 0.13
CA PHE A 13 -8.55 -7.65 1.12
C PHE A 13 -10.07 -7.60 1.30
N GLY A 14 -10.85 -8.20 0.40
CA GLY A 14 -12.29 -8.00 0.29
C GLY A 14 -12.68 -6.75 -0.53
N GLU A 15 -13.95 -6.65 -0.91
CA GLU A 15 -14.45 -5.57 -1.78
C GLU A 15 -14.20 -4.16 -1.22
N ASP A 16 -14.31 -3.99 0.10
CA ASP A 16 -14.11 -2.70 0.78
C ASP A 16 -12.66 -2.46 1.26
N GLY A 17 -11.77 -3.44 1.06
CA GLY A 17 -10.43 -3.44 1.62
C GLY A 17 -9.41 -2.64 0.81
N ILE A 18 -9.79 -2.14 -0.36
CA ILE A 18 -8.95 -1.30 -1.23
C ILE A 18 -9.68 -0.01 -1.52
N LYS A 19 -8.96 1.11 -1.36
CA LYS A 19 -9.48 2.45 -1.62
C LYS A 19 -8.51 3.23 -2.50
N MET A 20 -9.06 3.86 -3.53
CA MET A 20 -8.33 4.87 -4.28
C MET A 20 -8.21 6.13 -3.45
N LEU A 21 -7.05 6.76 -3.47
CA LEU A 21 -6.87 8.06 -2.85
C LEU A 21 -7.76 9.09 -3.56
N GLU A 22 -8.55 9.84 -2.79
CA GLU A 22 -9.42 10.89 -3.34
C GLU A 22 -8.61 12.02 -3.99
N ARG A 23 -7.38 12.24 -3.50
CA ARG A 23 -6.45 13.24 -4.02
C ARG A 23 -5.01 12.70 -3.99
N PRO A 24 -4.13 13.15 -4.90
CA PRO A 24 -2.71 12.87 -4.82
C PRO A 24 -2.11 13.37 -3.50
N LEU A 25 -1.10 12.68 -3.00
CA LEU A 25 -0.30 13.15 -1.89
C LEU A 25 0.83 14.04 -2.39
N LEU A 26 1.15 15.09 -1.64
CA LEU A 26 2.32 15.94 -1.84
C LEU A 26 3.53 15.46 -1.02
N SER A 27 3.62 14.14 -0.80
CA SER A 27 4.76 13.52 -0.12
C SER A 27 5.92 13.33 -1.11
N GLY A 28 7.14 13.62 -0.67
CA GLY A 28 8.34 13.23 -1.40
C GLY A 28 8.65 11.76 -1.11
N GLU A 29 8.79 10.95 -2.16
CA GLU A 29 9.11 9.52 -2.06
C GLU A 29 10.08 9.13 -3.19
N ASP A 30 11.19 8.49 -2.84
CA ASP A 30 12.25 8.15 -3.80
C ASP A 30 11.88 6.94 -4.67
N PHE A 31 10.82 6.22 -4.32
CA PHE A 31 10.20 5.21 -5.19
C PHE A 31 9.87 5.76 -6.59
N SER A 32 9.64 7.08 -6.68
CA SER A 32 9.44 7.79 -7.95
C SER A 32 10.55 7.53 -8.99
N PHE A 33 11.80 7.35 -8.56
CA PHE A 33 12.91 7.01 -9.46
C PHE A 33 12.72 5.64 -10.11
N PHE A 34 12.25 4.62 -9.37
CA PHE A 34 11.92 3.32 -9.95
C PHE A 34 10.74 3.41 -10.91
N SER A 35 9.68 4.12 -10.52
CA SER A 35 8.47 4.29 -11.36
C SER A 35 8.72 5.08 -12.65
N SER A 36 9.83 5.81 -12.72
CA SER A 36 10.28 6.50 -13.94
C SER A 36 10.94 5.57 -14.95
N CYS A 37 11.34 4.37 -14.53
CA CYS A 37 12.08 3.41 -15.36
C CYS A 37 11.23 2.21 -15.77
N VAL A 38 10.30 1.76 -14.94
CA VAL A 38 9.48 0.57 -15.19
C VAL A 38 8.04 0.81 -14.74
N PRO A 39 7.05 0.06 -15.28
CA PRO A 39 5.69 0.11 -14.76
C PRO A 39 5.66 -0.22 -13.27
N SER A 40 5.18 0.71 -12.45
CA SER A 40 5.15 0.56 -11.00
C SER A 40 3.81 1.00 -10.41
N VAL A 41 3.54 0.55 -9.18
CA VAL A 41 2.42 1.01 -8.35
C VAL A 41 2.97 1.22 -6.95
N PHE A 42 2.76 2.43 -6.41
CA PHE A 42 3.04 2.73 -5.02
C PHE A 42 1.72 2.72 -4.24
N MET A 43 1.69 2.04 -3.11
CA MET A 43 0.48 1.85 -2.30
C MET A 43 0.76 2.20 -0.85
N LEU A 44 -0.30 2.58 -0.15
CA LEU A 44 -0.27 2.84 1.28
C LEU A 44 -1.07 1.75 1.99
N MET A 45 -0.48 1.15 3.01
CA MET A 45 -1.19 0.25 3.90
C MET A 45 -1.77 1.05 5.07
N GLY A 46 -3.11 1.06 5.17
CA GLY A 46 -3.79 1.73 6.28
C GLY A 46 -3.44 1.08 7.61
N THR A 47 -2.93 1.87 8.55
CA THR A 47 -2.60 1.40 9.91
C THR A 47 -3.75 1.56 10.90
N GLY A 48 -4.78 2.34 10.54
CA GLY A 48 -5.94 2.60 11.42
C GLY A 48 -5.63 3.45 12.65
N LEU A 49 -4.45 4.06 12.72
CA LEU A 49 -4.00 4.84 13.88
C LEU A 49 -4.36 6.31 13.78
N GLU A 50 -4.45 6.96 14.94
CA GLU A 50 -4.73 8.41 15.05
C GLU A 50 -3.57 9.25 14.51
N TYR A 51 -2.34 8.87 14.83
CA TYR A 51 -1.14 9.58 14.39
C TYR A 51 -0.61 8.98 13.09
N GLY A 52 -0.19 9.83 12.17
CA GLY A 52 0.48 9.43 10.93
C GLY A 52 2.00 9.40 11.07
N LEU A 53 2.68 8.94 10.00
CA LEU A 53 4.13 8.95 9.87
C LEU A 53 4.74 10.33 10.23
N HIS A 54 5.92 10.33 10.85
CA HIS A 54 6.64 11.50 11.40
C HIS A 54 6.08 12.15 12.67
N HIS A 55 4.90 11.76 13.13
CA HIS A 55 4.40 12.24 14.42
C HIS A 55 5.15 11.54 15.59
N PRO A 56 5.57 12.23 16.67
CA PRO A 56 6.33 11.62 17.78
C PRO A 56 5.60 10.51 18.55
N ARG A 57 4.28 10.47 18.43
CA ARG A 57 3.41 9.43 19.00
C ARG A 57 2.98 8.37 17.99
N TYR A 58 3.51 8.42 16.78
CA TYR A 58 3.30 7.34 15.82
C TYR A 58 3.98 6.07 16.33
N ASP A 59 3.25 4.98 16.29
CA ASP A 59 3.74 3.64 16.62
C ASP A 59 3.24 2.68 15.53
N ILE A 60 3.95 1.60 15.26
CA ILE A 60 3.58 0.67 14.19
C ILE A 60 2.65 -0.40 14.78
N PRO A 61 1.50 -0.70 14.16
CA PRO A 61 0.67 -1.80 14.61
C PRO A 61 1.32 -3.13 14.22
N GLU A 62 2.14 -3.72 15.09
CA GLU A 62 2.92 -4.94 14.78
C GLU A 62 2.05 -6.14 14.35
N SER A 63 0.79 -6.18 14.78
CA SER A 63 -0.19 -7.17 14.33
C SER A 63 -0.43 -7.15 12.81
N MET A 64 -0.11 -6.05 12.13
CA MET A 64 -0.21 -5.92 10.67
C MET A 64 0.98 -6.53 9.93
N LEU A 65 2.14 -6.72 10.57
CA LEU A 65 3.36 -7.15 9.89
C LEU A 65 3.18 -8.48 9.12
N PRO A 66 2.55 -9.54 9.68
CA PRO A 66 2.31 -10.77 8.93
C PRO A 66 1.37 -10.56 7.74
N PHE A 67 0.37 -9.69 7.90
CA PHE A 67 -0.59 -9.38 6.85
C PHE A 67 0.05 -8.60 5.69
N SER A 68 0.89 -7.60 5.99
CA SER A 68 1.65 -6.85 4.99
C SER A 68 2.62 -7.76 4.22
N ALA A 69 3.34 -8.65 4.93
CA ALA A 69 4.24 -9.61 4.28
C ALA A 69 3.49 -10.60 3.39
N ALA A 70 2.31 -11.05 3.81
CA ALA A 70 1.45 -11.91 3.02
C ALA A 70 0.96 -11.20 1.75
N TRP A 71 0.60 -9.91 1.82
CA TRP A 71 0.20 -9.13 0.65
C TRP A 71 1.32 -9.00 -0.38
N GLU A 72 2.53 -8.62 0.05
CA GLU A 72 3.69 -8.53 -0.85
C GLU A 72 4.00 -9.88 -1.51
N SER A 73 3.94 -10.97 -0.73
CA SER A 73 4.13 -12.34 -1.25
C SER A 73 3.03 -12.73 -2.25
N TYR A 74 1.77 -12.42 -1.94
CA TYR A 74 0.64 -12.70 -2.80
C TYR A 74 0.75 -11.96 -4.13
N MET A 75 1.11 -10.67 -4.10
CA MET A 75 1.36 -9.88 -5.31
C MET A 75 2.45 -10.50 -6.16
N ALA A 76 3.59 -10.86 -5.58
CA ALA A 76 4.70 -11.46 -6.31
C ALA A 76 4.34 -12.78 -7.01
N LEU A 77 3.35 -13.52 -6.49
CA LEU A 77 2.89 -14.80 -7.04
C LEU A 77 1.75 -14.66 -8.06
N THR A 78 1.06 -13.51 -8.11
CA THR A 78 -0.21 -13.37 -8.83
C THR A 78 -0.23 -12.26 -9.89
N LEU A 79 0.71 -11.31 -9.86
CA LEU A 79 0.91 -10.28 -10.89
C LEU A 79 1.65 -10.82 -12.12
#